data_AF-A0A528B1B0-F1
#
_entry.id   AF-A0A528B1B0-F1
#
_cell.length_a   1.000
_cell.length_b   1.000
_cell.length_c   1.000
_cell.angle_alpha   90.00
_cell.angle_beta   90.00
_cell.angle_gamma   90.00
#
_symmetry.space_group_name_H-M   'P 1'
#
loop_
_entity.id
_entity.type
_entity.pdbx_description
1 polymer ?
#
loop_
_entity_poly.entity_id
_entity_poly.type
_entity_poly.pdbx_seq_one_letter_code
_entity_poly.pdbx_strand_id
1 'polypeptide(L)' 'ALDNGRAAVVLDWKSDIAPTEEDMRTHAGQLEDYLRTTGASRGALVYMTLGAVRWVELGAELSTGSSLAFRASMQGK' A
#
# COMPACT_ATOMS: atom_id res chain seq x y z
N ALA A 1 -14.88 3.91 -7.68
CA ALA A 1 -15.79 4.50 -6.67
C ALA A 1 -14.96 5.31 -5.68
N LEU A 2 -15.53 6.36 -5.11
CA LEU A 2 -14.90 7.12 -4.04
C LEU A 2 -15.35 6.57 -2.68
N ASP A 3 -14.47 6.54 -1.70
CA ASP A 3 -14.76 6.27 -0.29
C ASP A 3 -14.46 7.52 0.52
N ASN A 4 -15.46 8.06 1.22
CA ASN A 4 -15.35 9.30 2.01
C ASN A 4 -14.70 10.48 1.23
N GLY A 5 -15.01 10.61 -0.06
CA GLY A 5 -14.47 11.66 -0.92
C GLY A 5 -13.04 11.42 -1.42
N ARG A 6 -12.45 10.25 -1.15
CA ARG A 6 -11.13 9.84 -1.62
C ARG A 6 -11.23 8.67 -2.58
N ALA A 7 -10.19 8.44 -3.38
CA ALA A 7 -10.14 7.25 -4.21
C ALA A 7 -10.17 5.99 -3.31
N ALA A 8 -11.12 5.08 -3.55
CA ALA A 8 -11.21 3.85 -2.75
C ALA A 8 -10.04 2.89 -3.05
N VAL A 9 -9.54 2.89 -4.29
CA VAL A 9 -8.40 2.10 -4.76
C VAL A 9 -7.71 2.87 -5.89
N VAL A 10 -6.38 2.82 -5.93
CA VAL A 10 -5.58 3.21 -7.10
C VAL A 10 -5.15 1.97 -7.87
N LEU A 11 -5.31 1.98 -9.19
CA LEU A 11 -4.81 0.92 -10.06
C LEU A 11 -3.68 1.49 -10.92
N ASP A 12 -2.53 0.82 -10.89
CA ASP A 12 -1.40 1.12 -11.77
C ASP A 12 -1.15 -0.08 -12.68
N TRP A 13 -1.19 0.19 -13.98
CA TRP A 13 -1.14 -0.82 -15.04
C TRP A 13 0.26 -0.86 -15.64
N LYS A 14 0.81 -2.07 -15.77
CA LYS A 14 2.14 -2.33 -16.32
C LYS A 14 2.06 -3.27 -17.52
N SER A 15 2.84 -2.96 -18.55
CA SER A 15 2.93 -3.73 -19.80
C SER A 15 4.19 -4.58 -19.92
N ASP A 16 5.11 -4.49 -18.96
CA ASP A 16 6.38 -5.22 -18.95
C ASP A 16 6.17 -6.73 -19.19
N ILE A 17 7.01 -7.33 -20.04
CA ILE A 17 6.88 -8.74 -20.43
C ILE A 17 7.43 -9.68 -19.33
N ALA A 18 8.56 -9.31 -18.74
CA ALA A 18 9.24 -10.08 -17.70
C ALA A 18 9.95 -9.13 -16.72
N PRO A 19 9.19 -8.33 -15.94
CA PRO A 19 9.79 -7.43 -14.96
C PRO A 19 10.53 -8.23 -13.89
N THR A 20 11.70 -7.75 -13.51
CA THR A 20 12.48 -8.31 -12.41
C THR A 20 11.83 -7.97 -11.07
N GLU A 21 12.21 -8.67 -9.99
CA GLU A 21 11.75 -8.28 -8.65
C GLU A 21 12.21 -6.87 -8.25
N GLU A 22 13.28 -6.33 -8.84
CA GLU A 22 13.71 -4.94 -8.63
C GLU A 22 12.78 -3.94 -9.31
N ASP A 23 12.39 -4.20 -10.56
CA ASP A 23 11.38 -3.41 -11.27
C ASP A 23 10.08 -3.40 -10.47
N MET A 24 9.67 -4.57 -9.97
CA MET A 24 8.44 -4.70 -9.18
C MET A 24 8.50 -3.93 -7.85
N ARG A 25 9.66 -3.84 -7.19
CA ARG A 25 9.84 -3.00 -6.00
C ARG A 25 9.77 -1.51 -6.35
N THR A 26 10.37 -1.11 -7.47
CA THR A 26 10.29 0.27 -7.96
C THR A 26 8.85 0.67 -8.25
N HIS A 27 8.08 -0.20 -8.91
CA HIS A 27 6.66 0.01 -9.16
C HIS A 27 5.85 0.11 -7.87
N ALA A 28 6.18 -0.69 -6.85
CA ALA A 28 5.52 -0.60 -5.55
C ALA A 28 5.76 0.77 -4.89
N GLY A 29 6.99 1.29 -4.94
CA GLY A 29 7.31 2.63 -4.45
C GLY A 29 6.52 3.74 -5.17
N GLN A 30 6.41 3.65 -6.49
CA GLN A 30 5.57 4.58 -7.27
C GLN A 30 4.10 4.52 -6.83
N LEU A 31 3.55 3.32 -6.65
CA LEU A 31 2.17 3.16 -6.20
C LEU A 31 1.96 3.70 -4.78
N GLU A 32 2.91 3.52 -3.86
CA GLU A 32 2.82 4.14 -2.52
C GLU A 32 2.72 5.67 -2.60
N ASP A 33 3.49 6.30 -3.48
CA ASP A 33 3.42 7.76 -3.69
C ASP A 33 2.06 8.19 -4.25
N TYR A 34 1.46 7.38 -5.12
CA TYR A 34 0.09 7.61 -5.60
C TYR A 34 -0.93 7.47 -4.47
N LEU A 35 -0.79 6.47 -3.60
CA LEU A 35 -1.67 6.31 -2.43
C LEU A 35 -1.59 7.52 -1.50
N ARG A 36 -0.38 8.01 -1.19
CA ARG A 36 -0.17 9.22 -0.38
C ARG A 36 -0.79 10.46 -1.02
N THR A 37 -0.63 10.63 -2.33
CA THR A 37 -1.12 11.80 -3.07
C THR A 37 -2.64 11.82 -3.22
N THR A 38 -3.25 10.64 -3.45
CA THR A 38 -4.70 10.51 -3.66
C THR A 38 -5.49 10.31 -2.37
N GLY A 39 -4.81 9.98 -1.27
CA GLY A 39 -5.41 9.62 0.00
C GLY A 39 -6.08 8.25 0.01
N ALA A 40 -5.83 7.42 -1.00
CA ALA A 40 -6.31 6.03 -1.04
C ALA A 40 -5.53 5.16 -0.04
N SER A 41 -6.22 4.22 0.61
CA SER A 41 -5.59 3.32 1.59
C SER A 41 -4.90 2.11 0.95
N ARG A 42 -5.30 1.72 -0.26
CA ARG A 42 -4.74 0.59 -0.99
C ARG A 42 -4.70 0.81 -2.50
N GLY A 43 -3.81 0.09 -3.16
CA GLY A 43 -3.71 0.05 -4.60
C GLY A 43 -3.32 -1.31 -5.14
N ALA A 44 -3.48 -1.49 -6.45
CA ALA A 44 -3.10 -2.69 -7.17
C ALA A 44 -2.14 -2.36 -8.31
N LEU A 45 -1.00 -3.05 -8.33
CA LEU A 45 -0.17 -3.19 -9.51
C LEU A 45 -0.71 -4.33 -10.37
N VAL A 46 -1.05 -4.04 -11.62
CA VAL A 46 -1.58 -5.02 -12.57
C VAL A 46 -0.56 -5.23 -13.68
N TYR A 47 0.12 -6.38 -13.66
CA TYR A 47 1.06 -6.81 -14.69
C TYR A 47 0.32 -7.65 -15.72
N MET A 48 -0.14 -7.02 -16.82
CA MET A 48 -1.01 -7.71 -17.78
C MET A 48 -0.33 -8.88 -18.46
N THR A 49 0.92 -8.70 -18.88
CA THR A 49 1.64 -9.74 -19.62
C THR A 49 1.95 -10.94 -18.73
N LEU A 50 2.23 -10.70 -17.45
CA LEU A 50 2.43 -11.75 -16.45
C LEU A 50 1.11 -12.38 -15.97
N GLY A 51 -0.03 -11.71 -16.22
CA GLY A 51 -1.33 -12.11 -15.68
C GLY A 51 -1.41 -12.01 -14.15
N ALA A 52 -0.64 -11.09 -13.54
CA ALA A 52 -0.49 -10.99 -12.11
C ALA A 52 -0.99 -9.66 -11.53
N VAL A 53 -1.54 -9.72 -10.32
CA VAL A 53 -1.92 -8.56 -9.53
C VAL A 53 -1.16 -8.60 -8.21
N ARG A 54 -0.50 -7.49 -7.84
CA ARG A 54 0.13 -7.30 -6.53
C ARG A 54 -0.56 -6.15 -5.80
N TRP A 55 -0.97 -6.39 -4.57
CA TRP A 55 -1.60 -5.37 -3.72
C TRP A 55 -0.55 -4.63 -2.91
N VAL A 56 -0.74 -3.31 -2.79
CA VAL A 56 0.04 -2.43 -1.93
C VAL A 56 -0.93 -1.71 -1.01
N GLU A 57 -0.65 -1.74 0.28
CA GLU A 57 -1.42 -1.02 1.29
C GLU A 57 -0.49 -0.02 1.95
N LEU A 58 -0.96 1.20 2.17
CA LEU A 58 -0.27 2.09 3.11
C LEU A 58 -0.45 1.45 4.48
N GLY A 59 0.64 0.90 5.03
CA GLY A 59 0.64 0.48 6.42
C GLY A 59 0.10 1.63 7.25
N ALA A 60 -0.87 1.34 8.13
CA ALA A 60 -1.44 2.35 9.01
C ALA A 60 -0.28 3.16 9.56
N GLU A 61 -0.17 4.43 9.16
CA GLU A 61 0.87 5.30 9.63
C GLU A 61 0.79 5.19 11.14
N LEU A 62 1.81 4.59 11.76
CA LEU A 62 1.90 4.55 13.21
C LEU A 62 1.97 6.01 13.58
N SER A 63 0.82 6.59 13.88
CA SER A 63 0.70 7.98 14.29
C SER A 63 1.67 8.10 15.44
N THR A 64 2.77 8.79 15.19
CA THR A 64 3.79 9.07 16.19
C THR A 64 3.09 9.96 17.20
N GLY A 65 2.52 9.33 18.23
CA GLY A 65 1.49 9.94 19.07
C GLY A 65 0.69 8.98 19.95
N SER A 66 0.80 7.65 19.82
CA SER A 66 0.21 6.74 20.81
C SER A 66 0.99 5.42 20.98
N SER A 67 2.31 5.51 21.17
CA SER A 67 3.11 4.40 21.70
C SER A 67 3.44 4.65 23.17
N LEU A 68 2.43 4.55 24.03
CA LEU A 68 2.65 4.40 25.48
C LEU A 68 1.65 3.43 26.15
N ALA A 69 0.65 2.90 25.43
CA ALA A 69 -0.39 2.05 26.04
C ALA A 69 -0.26 0.54 25.80
N PHE A 70 0.68 0.04 24.98
CA PHE A 70 0.75 -1.40 24.68
C PHE A 70 1.73 -2.22 25.56
N ARG A 71 2.38 -1.63 26.57
CA ARG A 71 3.29 -2.38 27.48
C ARG A 71 2.95 -2.30 28.97
N ALA A 72 1.68 -2.13 29.32
CA ALA A 72 1.23 -2.19 30.71
C ALA A 72 0.04 -3.15 30.90
N SER A 73 0.23 -4.45 30.63
CA SER A 73 -0.68 -5.49 31.13
C SER A 73 -0.02 -6.87 31.32
N MET A 74 1.28 -6.90 31.61
CA MET A 74 1.96 -8.14 32.03
C MET A 74 2.75 -7.96 33.33
N GLN A 75 2.13 -7.31 34.32
CA GLN A 75 2.46 -7.55 35.72
C GLN A 75 1.17 -7.54 36.55
N GLY A 76 0.87 -8.69 37.17
CA GLY A 76 -0.09 -8.78 38.27
C GLY A 76 -1.21 -9.81 38.09
N LYS A 77 -0.92 -11.09 38.25
CA LYS A 77 -1.19 -11.85 39.50
C LYS A 77 -0.58 -13.24 39.42
#